data_AF-A0A858BXZ2-F1
#
_entry.id   AF-A0A858BXZ2-F1
#
_cell.length_a   1.000
_cell.length_b   1.000
_cell.length_c   1.000
_cell.angle_alpha   90.00
_cell.angle_beta   90.00
_cell.angle_gamma   90.00
#
_symmetry.space_group_name_H-M   'P 1'
#
loop_
_entity.id
_entity.type
_entity.pdbx_description
1 polymer ?
#
loop_
_entity_poly.entity_id
_entity_poly.type
_entity_poly.pdbx_seq_one_letter_code
_entity_poly.pdbx_strand_id
1 'polypeptide(L)'
;MDKNCISTITGRRFNPTAPEIRDITIEDIAHALSMICRANGHFKMFYSVAQHSINCAMEAKARGLSREIQLACLLHDASEAYIGDMTRPLKRQLTAYSEYENLMQTIILRALEIPDIDKEEQKAVKEIDDSLLYHEFKLYNGEKLFEKEPELRITLPVEEIAHTKIKKQFLRQYTVLKNGENTLLSIGIDGCKGQWIVAVLTDEEVNIHKYKCIDDICRTYTDAGSMIIDIPIGLPDSKEMAERRPDNALRKILKGKASSVFNVPYRNAVYAENKQLAKEENMKLVGKSLSEQSLAIIPAIRQVDKFLNGNSEWKNRLKEGHPEYGFSILNGGVPVMSKKRTDEGALERMQLLEKYCPCISKTIESQRNRDDVLDALCLAIIGKLGLENGFTTVPQEVKNDAEGLNMAIIGVELNIV
;
A
#
# COMPACT_ATOMS: atom_id res chain seq x y z
N MET A 1 8.85 29.48 27.87
CA MET A 1 8.02 28.80 26.86
C MET A 1 6.80 29.67 26.63
N ASP A 2 6.50 30.02 25.38
CA ASP A 2 5.19 30.59 25.04
C ASP A 2 4.10 29.65 25.55
N LYS A 3 3.25 30.14 26.46
CA LYS A 3 2.20 29.36 27.13
C LYS A 3 0.99 29.14 26.23
N ASN A 4 0.95 29.80 25.05
CA ASN A 4 -0.14 29.68 24.10
C ASN A 4 0.07 28.53 23.10
N CYS A 5 1.21 27.84 23.14
CA CYS A 5 1.51 26.75 22.20
C CYS A 5 1.39 25.37 22.85
N ILE A 6 0.84 24.41 22.09
CA ILE A 6 0.96 22.97 22.32
C ILE A 6 2.06 22.38 21.43
N SER A 7 2.57 21.21 21.80
CA SER A 7 3.50 20.42 20.98
C SER A 7 2.72 19.32 20.27
N THR A 8 2.94 19.14 18.96
CA THR A 8 2.32 18.07 18.18
C THR A 8 3.22 16.83 18.09
N ILE A 9 2.71 15.73 17.54
CA ILE A 9 3.46 14.47 17.40
C ILE A 9 4.59 14.57 16.38
N THR A 10 4.46 15.44 15.38
CA THR A 10 5.54 15.75 14.43
C THR A 10 6.56 16.75 14.99
N GLY A 11 6.41 17.17 16.25
CA GLY A 11 7.30 18.11 16.92
C GLY A 11 7.02 19.58 16.57
N ARG A 12 5.88 19.89 15.96
CA ARG A 12 5.48 21.27 15.66
C ARG A 12 4.97 21.99 16.90
N ARG A 13 5.14 23.30 16.88
CA ARG A 13 4.65 24.24 17.91
C ARG A 13 3.38 24.87 17.39
N PHE A 14 2.23 24.37 17.83
CA PHE A 14 0.94 24.84 17.36
C PHE A 14 0.31 25.80 18.37
N ASN A 15 -0.16 26.98 17.93
CA ASN A 15 -0.91 27.91 18.78
C ASN A 15 -2.42 27.77 18.52
N PRO A 16 -3.19 27.13 19.41
CA PRO A 16 -4.63 26.94 19.22
C PRO A 16 -5.46 28.22 19.29
N THR A 17 -4.88 29.40 19.57
CA THR A 17 -5.57 30.70 19.57
C THR A 17 -5.21 31.58 18.37
N ALA A 18 -4.15 31.21 17.64
CA ALA A 18 -3.68 31.87 16.44
C ALA A 18 -3.10 30.81 15.47
N PRO A 19 -3.94 29.93 14.92
CA PRO A 19 -3.50 28.81 14.09
C PRO A 19 -2.91 29.31 12.77
N GLU A 20 -1.77 28.76 12.39
CA GLU A 20 -1.11 29.04 11.12
C GLU A 20 -1.10 27.78 10.25
N ILE A 21 -1.32 27.97 8.94
CA ILE A 21 -1.33 26.88 7.94
C ILE A 21 -0.07 26.02 8.02
N ARG A 22 1.10 26.65 8.20
CA ARG A 22 2.40 25.97 8.24
C ARG A 22 2.57 25.02 9.43
N ASP A 23 1.72 25.13 10.45
CA ASP A 23 1.81 24.33 11.67
C ASP A 23 0.87 23.11 11.66
N ILE A 24 0.11 22.92 10.57
CA ILE A 24 -0.87 21.82 10.41
C ILE A 24 -0.31 20.72 9.51
N THR A 25 -0.47 19.46 9.91
CA THR A 25 -0.19 18.29 9.07
C THR A 25 -1.29 17.24 9.21
N ILE A 26 -1.43 16.40 8.19
CA ILE A 26 -2.34 15.26 8.28
C ILE A 26 -1.86 14.23 9.31
N GLU A 27 -0.55 14.08 9.52
CA GLU A 27 0.02 13.16 10.51
C GLU A 27 -0.36 13.56 11.94
N ASP A 28 -0.39 14.86 12.24
CA ASP A 28 -0.82 15.40 13.53
C ASP A 28 -2.32 15.20 13.73
N ILE A 29 -3.12 15.52 12.71
CA ILE A 29 -4.59 15.33 12.72
C ILE A 29 -4.93 13.85 12.96
N ALA A 30 -4.42 12.95 12.11
CA ALA A 30 -4.72 11.53 12.21
C ALA A 30 -4.28 10.93 13.54
N HIS A 31 -3.16 11.38 14.10
CA HIS A 31 -2.70 10.93 15.40
C HIS A 31 -3.64 11.39 16.52
N ALA A 32 -3.91 12.69 16.61
CA ALA A 32 -4.77 13.24 17.65
C ALA A 32 -6.18 12.64 17.58
N LEU A 33 -6.82 12.64 16.40
CA LEU A 33 -8.16 12.09 16.23
C LEU A 33 -8.25 10.59 16.55
N SER A 34 -7.17 9.83 16.35
CA SER A 34 -7.15 8.39 16.73
C SER A 34 -7.14 8.16 18.24
N MET A 35 -6.81 9.19 19.02
CA MET A 35 -6.71 9.13 20.49
C MET A 35 -7.81 9.93 21.20
N ILE A 36 -8.50 10.85 20.51
CA ILE A 36 -9.63 11.59 21.07
C ILE A 36 -10.85 10.67 21.12
N CYS A 37 -11.39 10.47 22.32
CA CYS A 37 -12.54 9.61 22.58
C CYS A 37 -13.86 10.36 22.34
N ARG A 38 -14.77 9.75 21.58
CA ARG A 38 -16.13 10.27 21.38
C ARG A 38 -17.04 10.03 22.58
N ALA A 39 -18.14 10.78 22.60
CA ALA A 39 -19.16 10.72 23.64
C ALA A 39 -18.59 10.90 25.06
N ASN A 40 -17.48 11.64 25.19
CA ASN A 40 -16.73 11.82 26.43
C ASN A 40 -16.38 10.50 27.14
N GLY A 41 -16.21 9.40 26.41
CA GLY A 41 -15.89 8.08 26.98
C GLY A 41 -17.08 7.34 27.61
N HIS A 42 -18.32 7.74 27.31
CA HIS A 42 -19.54 7.07 27.81
C HIS A 42 -20.01 5.90 26.94
N PHE A 43 -19.28 5.53 25.89
CA PHE A 43 -19.49 4.27 25.19
C PHE A 43 -18.87 3.10 25.97
N LYS A 44 -19.39 1.89 25.79
CA LYS A 44 -18.90 0.67 26.48
C LYS A 44 -17.49 0.23 26.05
N MET A 45 -16.93 0.87 25.03
CA MET A 45 -15.62 0.60 24.45
C MET A 45 -15.01 1.92 23.98
N PHE A 46 -13.69 1.98 23.85
CA PHE A 46 -13.06 3.15 23.27
C PHE A 46 -13.46 3.28 21.79
N TYR A 47 -13.96 4.46 21.45
CA TYR A 47 -14.34 4.81 20.08
C TYR A 47 -13.82 6.21 19.79
N SER A 48 -12.95 6.31 18.79
CA SER A 48 -12.24 7.56 18.50
C SER A 48 -12.94 8.41 17.45
N VAL A 49 -12.63 9.71 17.44
CA VAL A 49 -13.09 10.63 16.38
C VAL A 49 -12.61 10.18 15.01
N ALA A 50 -11.37 9.69 14.90
CA ALA A 50 -10.87 9.15 13.63
C ALA A 50 -11.67 7.93 13.16
N GLN A 51 -12.09 7.04 14.07
CA GLN A 51 -12.93 5.89 13.72
C GLN A 51 -14.30 6.33 13.19
N HIS A 52 -14.91 7.33 13.83
CA HIS A 52 -16.15 7.95 13.34
C HIS A 52 -15.98 8.56 11.94
N SER A 53 -14.93 9.35 11.74
CA SER A 53 -14.61 9.99 10.46
C SER A 53 -14.40 8.97 9.33
N ILE A 54 -13.68 7.88 9.62
CA ILE A 54 -13.50 6.74 8.70
C ILE A 54 -14.85 6.12 8.34
N ASN A 55 -15.73 5.90 9.32
CA ASN A 55 -17.05 5.31 9.09
C ASN A 55 -17.95 6.25 8.28
N CYS A 56 -17.87 7.57 8.49
CA CYS A 56 -18.55 8.55 7.64
C CYS A 56 -18.09 8.47 6.18
N ALA A 57 -16.77 8.40 5.94
CA ALA A 57 -16.23 8.24 4.60
C ALA A 57 -16.65 6.92 3.94
N MET A 58 -16.68 5.82 4.71
CA MET A 58 -17.15 4.51 4.24
C MET A 58 -18.64 4.51 3.91
N GLU A 59 -19.47 5.18 4.72
CA GLU A 59 -20.90 5.36 4.44
C GLU A 59 -21.12 6.20 3.18
N ALA A 60 -20.38 7.30 2.99
CA ALA A 60 -20.42 8.10 1.76
C ALA A 60 -20.10 7.24 0.53
N LYS A 61 -19.07 6.39 0.62
CA LYS A 61 -18.71 5.44 -0.44
C LYS A 61 -19.85 4.44 -0.70
N ALA A 62 -20.43 3.85 0.34
CA ALA A 62 -21.54 2.90 0.22
C ALA A 62 -22.83 3.56 -0.33
N ARG A 63 -22.97 4.86 -0.13
CA ARG A 63 -24.02 5.67 -0.76
C ARG A 63 -23.77 5.98 -2.24
N GLY A 64 -22.58 5.69 -2.77
CA GLY A 64 -22.18 5.97 -4.14
C GLY A 64 -21.82 7.44 -4.37
N LEU A 65 -21.45 8.18 -3.31
CA LEU A 65 -21.11 9.59 -3.38
C LEU A 65 -19.69 9.81 -3.93
N SER A 66 -19.43 11.03 -4.41
CA SER A 66 -18.17 11.42 -5.04
C SER A 66 -16.97 11.28 -4.10
N ARG A 67 -15.76 11.26 -4.67
CA ARG A 67 -14.51 11.19 -3.91
C ARG A 67 -14.34 12.42 -3.02
N GLU A 68 -14.81 13.56 -3.50
CA GLU A 68 -14.83 14.85 -2.82
C GLU A 68 -15.70 14.80 -1.57
N ILE A 69 -16.92 14.24 -1.67
CA ILE A 69 -17.81 14.05 -0.51
C ILE A 69 -17.22 13.05 0.48
N GLN A 70 -16.62 11.95 -0.01
CA GLN A 70 -15.94 10.98 0.86
C GLN A 70 -14.78 11.62 1.64
N LEU A 71 -13.97 12.46 0.96
CA LEU A 71 -12.87 13.20 1.59
C LEU A 71 -13.38 14.22 2.60
N ALA A 72 -14.47 14.93 2.28
CA ALA A 72 -15.12 15.84 3.20
C ALA A 72 -15.66 15.13 4.44
N CYS A 73 -16.28 13.95 4.29
CA CYS A 73 -16.69 13.10 5.41
C CYS A 73 -15.51 12.66 6.28
N LEU A 74 -14.37 12.32 5.68
CA LEU A 74 -13.18 11.92 6.44
C LEU A 74 -12.60 13.08 7.27
N LEU A 75 -12.72 14.32 6.78
CA LEU A 75 -12.09 15.49 7.37
C LEU A 75 -13.05 16.38 8.16
N HIS A 76 -14.35 16.07 8.24
CA HIS A 76 -15.34 17.01 8.79
C HIS A 76 -15.09 17.40 10.25
N ASP A 77 -14.53 16.49 11.06
CA ASP A 77 -14.14 16.71 12.47
C ASP A 77 -12.63 17.03 12.63
N ALA A 78 -11.92 17.41 11.56
CA ALA A 78 -10.47 17.60 11.62
C ALA A 78 -10.03 18.68 12.63
N SER A 79 -10.85 19.71 12.85
CA SER A 79 -10.62 20.74 13.87
C SER A 79 -10.45 20.16 15.28
N GLU A 80 -11.14 19.07 15.61
CA GLU A 80 -11.10 18.45 16.94
C GLU A 80 -9.69 17.97 17.32
N ALA A 81 -8.83 17.68 16.33
CA ALA A 81 -7.42 17.34 16.55
C ALA A 81 -6.66 18.40 17.36
N TYR A 82 -7.08 19.66 17.28
CA TYR A 82 -6.42 20.80 17.89
C TYR A 82 -7.20 21.45 19.02
N ILE A 83 -8.54 21.33 19.00
CA ILE A 83 -9.41 21.99 19.99
C ILE A 83 -10.23 21.03 20.86
N GLY A 84 -10.17 19.72 20.59
CA GLY A 84 -10.90 18.66 21.29
C GLY A 84 -12.27 18.34 20.68
N ASP A 85 -12.85 17.19 21.06
CA ASP A 85 -14.26 16.85 20.79
C ASP A 85 -15.15 17.52 21.85
N MET A 86 -16.24 18.14 21.42
CA MET A 86 -17.24 18.74 22.30
C MET A 86 -18.63 18.19 22.02
N THR A 87 -19.22 17.56 23.05
CA THR A 87 -20.57 16.99 22.94
C THR A 87 -21.61 17.98 22.43
N ARG A 88 -22.49 17.49 21.55
CA ARG A 88 -23.54 18.27 20.88
C ARG A 88 -24.39 19.13 21.83
N PRO A 89 -24.80 18.69 23.04
CA PRO A 89 -25.56 19.53 23.97
C PRO A 89 -24.79 20.76 24.45
N LEU A 90 -23.50 20.62 24.75
CA LEU A 90 -22.65 21.72 25.21
C LEU A 90 -22.32 22.68 24.07
N LYS A 91 -22.03 22.14 22.88
CA LYS A 91 -21.76 22.91 21.66
C LYS A 91 -22.91 23.87 21.30
N ARG A 92 -24.17 23.47 21.54
CA ARG A 92 -25.37 24.32 21.37
C ARG A 92 -25.42 25.52 22.33
N GLN A 93 -24.78 25.44 23.50
CA GLN A 93 -24.74 26.51 24.49
C GLN A 93 -23.51 27.42 24.33
N LEU A 94 -22.45 26.92 23.68
CA LEU A 94 -21.18 27.62 23.49
C LEU A 94 -20.99 28.00 22.02
N THR A 95 -21.70 29.04 21.56
CA THR A 95 -21.62 29.52 20.18
C THR A 95 -20.20 29.92 19.77
N ALA A 96 -19.44 30.55 20.69
CA ALA A 96 -18.04 30.92 20.46
C ALA A 96 -17.15 29.72 20.12
N TYR A 97 -17.43 28.54 20.68
CA TYR A 97 -16.71 27.31 20.33
C TYR A 97 -17.03 26.90 18.89
N SER A 98 -18.31 26.91 18.52
CA SER A 98 -18.75 26.53 17.16
C SER A 98 -18.22 27.50 16.09
N GLU A 99 -18.19 28.81 16.38
CA GLU A 99 -17.58 29.81 15.51
C GLU A 99 -16.08 29.55 15.32
N TYR A 100 -15.38 29.24 16.41
CA TYR A 100 -13.95 28.97 16.37
C TYR A 100 -13.61 27.64 15.67
N GLU A 101 -14.42 26.61 15.87
CA GLU A 101 -14.29 25.32 15.20
C GLU A 101 -14.43 25.47 13.68
N ASN A 102 -15.43 26.22 13.20
CA ASN A 102 -15.59 26.51 11.77
C ASN A 102 -14.38 27.27 11.19
N LEU A 103 -13.83 28.23 11.94
CA LEU A 103 -12.61 28.94 11.55
C LEU A 103 -11.42 27.97 11.46
N MET A 104 -11.22 27.14 12.49
CA MET A 104 -10.15 26.14 12.53
C MET A 104 -10.28 25.16 11.35
N GLN A 105 -11.49 24.66 11.10
CA GLN A 105 -11.78 23.75 10.01
C GLN A 105 -11.42 24.36 8.65
N THR A 106 -11.79 25.62 8.43
CA THR A 106 -11.42 26.38 7.21
C THR A 106 -9.90 26.47 7.03
N ILE A 107 -9.15 26.72 8.12
CA ILE A 107 -7.70 26.82 8.08
C ILE A 107 -7.06 25.46 7.79
N ILE A 108 -7.58 24.38 8.38
CA ILE A 108 -7.11 23.01 8.14
C ILE A 108 -7.32 22.61 6.67
N LEU A 109 -8.52 22.82 6.12
CA LEU A 109 -8.80 22.48 4.73
C LEU A 109 -7.88 23.23 3.77
N ARG A 110 -7.61 24.51 4.04
CA ARG A 110 -6.62 25.29 3.28
C ARG A 110 -5.19 24.74 3.43
N ALA A 111 -4.78 24.37 4.64
CA ALA A 111 -3.45 23.81 4.89
C ALA A 111 -3.22 22.47 4.18
N LEU A 112 -4.28 21.68 4.02
CA LEU A 112 -4.29 20.41 3.31
C LEU A 112 -4.65 20.54 1.81
N GLU A 113 -4.79 21.77 1.32
CA GLU A 113 -5.17 22.10 -0.06
C GLU A 113 -6.47 21.40 -0.52
N ILE A 114 -7.43 21.24 0.37
CA ILE A 114 -8.72 20.59 0.10
C ILE A 114 -9.68 21.63 -0.49
N PRO A 115 -10.29 21.37 -1.66
CA PRO A 115 -11.25 22.29 -2.25
C PRO A 115 -12.53 22.36 -1.41
N ASP A 116 -13.17 23.53 -1.44
CA ASP A 116 -14.48 23.71 -0.82
C ASP A 116 -15.54 22.88 -1.56
N ILE A 117 -16.49 22.35 -0.80
CA ILE A 117 -17.67 21.64 -1.30
C ILE A 117 -18.90 22.55 -1.29
N ASP A 118 -19.85 22.30 -2.20
CA ASP A 118 -21.07 23.10 -2.29
C ASP A 118 -22.07 22.82 -1.16
N LYS A 119 -23.19 23.57 -1.12
CA LYS A 119 -24.17 23.45 -0.04
C LYS A 119 -24.91 22.10 -0.01
N GLU A 120 -25.13 21.48 -1.17
CA GLU A 120 -25.79 20.17 -1.24
C GLU A 120 -24.82 19.08 -0.78
N GLU A 121 -23.56 19.18 -1.16
CA GLU A 121 -22.50 18.30 -0.68
C GLU A 121 -22.31 18.42 0.84
N GLN A 122 -22.30 19.65 1.40
CA GLN A 122 -22.23 19.88 2.84
C GLN A 122 -23.42 19.25 3.58
N LYS A 123 -24.61 19.34 2.99
CA LYS A 123 -25.81 18.69 3.53
C LYS A 123 -25.67 17.17 3.54
N ALA A 124 -25.13 16.58 2.47
CA ALA A 124 -24.87 15.14 2.41
C ALA A 124 -23.88 14.67 3.49
N VAL A 125 -22.78 15.42 3.70
CA VAL A 125 -21.80 15.13 4.78
C VAL A 125 -22.50 15.15 6.14
N LYS A 126 -23.32 16.18 6.40
CA LYS A 126 -24.06 16.31 7.67
C LYS A 126 -25.09 15.20 7.88
N GLU A 127 -25.80 14.80 6.83
CA GLU A 127 -26.75 13.68 6.89
C GLU A 127 -26.04 12.36 7.21
N ILE A 128 -24.82 12.17 6.73
CA ILE A 128 -23.98 11.01 7.05
C ILE A 128 -23.50 11.07 8.50
N ASP A 129 -22.98 12.20 8.97
CA ASP A 129 -22.59 12.37 10.37
C ASP A 129 -23.76 12.08 11.33
N ASP A 130 -24.95 12.68 11.10
CA ASP A 130 -26.14 12.41 11.92
C ASP A 130 -26.57 10.92 11.84
N SER A 131 -26.45 10.27 10.67
CA SER A 131 -26.66 8.82 10.53
C SER A 131 -25.72 8.03 11.44
N LEU A 132 -24.42 8.31 11.38
CA LEU A 132 -23.41 7.61 12.17
C LEU A 132 -23.60 7.84 13.66
N LEU A 133 -23.84 9.09 14.07
CA LEU A 133 -24.13 9.45 15.46
C LEU A 133 -25.28 8.61 16.03
N TYR A 134 -26.40 8.48 15.30
CA TYR A 134 -27.53 7.68 15.76
C TYR A 134 -27.15 6.20 15.96
N HIS A 135 -26.48 5.60 14.97
CA HIS A 135 -26.17 4.17 15.01
C HIS A 135 -25.04 3.83 16.01
N GLU A 136 -24.11 4.74 16.25
CA GLU A 136 -23.10 4.63 17.31
C GLU A 136 -23.77 4.56 18.69
N PHE A 137 -24.66 5.50 19.02
CA PHE A 137 -25.38 5.50 20.30
C PHE A 137 -26.32 4.30 20.44
N LYS A 138 -26.99 3.91 19.35
CA LYS A 138 -27.86 2.72 19.35
C LYS A 138 -27.05 1.45 19.60
N LEU A 139 -25.88 1.31 18.99
CA LEU A 139 -25.06 0.12 19.14
C LEU A 139 -24.37 0.06 20.51
N TYR A 140 -23.68 1.12 20.90
CA TYR A 140 -22.82 1.09 22.09
C TYR A 140 -23.59 1.36 23.39
N ASN A 141 -24.66 2.16 23.33
CA ASN A 141 -25.43 2.56 24.50
C ASN A 141 -26.88 2.05 24.50
N GLY A 142 -27.37 1.48 23.40
CA GLY A 142 -28.77 1.06 23.27
C GLY A 142 -29.75 2.23 23.14
N GLU A 143 -29.24 3.45 22.90
CA GLU A 143 -30.02 4.68 22.91
C GLU A 143 -30.46 5.07 21.49
N LYS A 144 -31.73 5.48 21.33
CA LYS A 144 -32.25 6.01 20.08
C LYS A 144 -32.33 7.53 20.16
N LEU A 145 -31.47 8.23 19.42
CA LEU A 145 -31.36 9.68 19.48
C LEU A 145 -32.43 10.43 18.67
N PHE A 146 -33.01 9.78 17.65
CA PHE A 146 -34.02 10.36 16.76
C PHE A 146 -35.28 9.48 16.73
N GLU A 147 -36.44 10.09 16.46
CA GLU A 147 -37.70 9.35 16.31
C GLU A 147 -37.67 8.38 15.12
N LYS A 148 -37.09 8.84 14.00
CA LYS A 148 -36.91 8.06 12.79
C LYS A 148 -35.45 7.61 12.69
N GLU A 149 -35.26 6.30 12.57
CA GLU A 149 -33.95 5.72 12.33
C GLU A 149 -33.41 6.12 10.95
N PRO A 150 -32.26 6.80 10.88
CA PRO A 150 -31.64 7.18 9.62
C PRO A 150 -31.02 5.95 8.93
N GLU A 151 -30.90 6.00 7.61
CA GLU A 151 -30.29 4.93 6.82
C GLU A 151 -28.79 4.80 7.14
N LEU A 152 -28.30 3.56 7.16
CA LEU A 152 -26.88 3.22 7.24
C LEU A 152 -26.63 2.01 6.34
N ARG A 153 -25.62 2.10 5.47
CA ARG A 153 -25.26 1.05 4.51
C ARG A 153 -24.02 0.26 4.91
N ILE A 154 -23.29 0.75 5.91
CA ILE A 154 -22.12 0.06 6.47
C ILE A 154 -22.44 -0.64 7.78
N THR A 155 -21.61 -1.62 8.13
CA THR A 155 -21.65 -2.29 9.44
C THR A 155 -20.63 -1.63 10.37
N LEU A 156 -21.08 -1.19 11.55
CA LEU A 156 -20.20 -0.64 12.57
C LEU A 156 -19.46 -1.76 13.33
N PRO A 157 -18.21 -1.51 13.78
CA PRO A 157 -17.46 -2.49 14.55
C PRO A 157 -18.09 -2.72 15.93
N VAL A 158 -18.17 -3.99 16.34
CA VAL A 158 -18.69 -4.38 17.67
C VAL A 158 -17.58 -4.57 18.72
N GLU A 159 -16.32 -4.47 18.29
CA GLU A 159 -15.13 -4.60 19.13
C GLU A 159 -14.25 -3.36 19.01
N GLU A 160 -13.48 -3.09 20.06
CA GLU A 160 -12.51 -2.01 20.09
C GLU A 160 -11.38 -2.24 19.09
N ILE A 161 -11.04 -1.19 18.34
CA ILE A 161 -9.93 -1.20 17.39
C ILE A 161 -8.82 -0.29 17.93
N ALA A 162 -7.60 -0.83 18.02
CA ALA A 162 -6.44 -0.10 18.52
C ALA A 162 -6.21 1.21 17.75
N HIS A 163 -5.95 2.30 18.49
CA HIS A 163 -5.72 3.63 17.93
C HIS A 163 -4.61 3.67 16.87
N THR A 164 -3.58 2.83 16.99
CA THR A 164 -2.51 2.70 15.99
C THR A 164 -3.02 2.21 14.64
N LYS A 165 -3.98 1.28 14.64
CA LYS A 165 -4.64 0.76 13.43
C LYS A 165 -5.56 1.83 12.83
N ILE A 166 -6.32 2.54 13.67
CA ILE A 166 -7.18 3.64 13.24
C ILE A 166 -6.40 4.79 12.62
N LYS A 167 -5.31 5.23 13.25
CA LYS A 167 -4.40 6.24 12.69
C LYS A 167 -3.92 5.85 11.29
N LYS A 168 -3.44 4.59 11.14
CA LYS A 168 -2.99 4.07 9.84
C LYS A 168 -4.11 4.08 8.81
N GLN A 169 -5.30 3.62 9.18
CA GLN A 169 -6.46 3.59 8.29
C GLN A 169 -6.91 4.99 7.87
N PHE A 170 -6.93 5.96 8.79
CA PHE A 170 -7.28 7.35 8.51
C PHE A 170 -6.31 7.98 7.49
N LEU A 171 -5.00 7.89 7.76
CA LEU A 171 -3.96 8.41 6.85
C LEU A 171 -4.07 7.76 5.47
N ARG A 172 -4.32 6.46 5.44
CA ARG A 172 -4.48 5.72 4.19
C ARG A 172 -5.69 6.18 3.38
N GLN A 173 -6.86 6.30 4.02
CA GLN A 173 -8.06 6.80 3.36
C GLN A 173 -7.87 8.23 2.87
N TYR A 174 -7.21 9.09 3.67
CA TYR A 174 -6.88 10.44 3.26
C TYR A 174 -6.03 10.45 1.99
N THR A 175 -4.94 9.68 1.93
CA THR A 175 -4.07 9.62 0.74
C THR A 175 -4.82 9.16 -0.50
N VAL A 176 -5.65 8.11 -0.39
CA VAL A 176 -6.46 7.60 -1.52
C VAL A 176 -7.44 8.67 -2.01
N LEU A 177 -8.18 9.27 -1.08
CA LEU A 177 -9.21 10.26 -1.40
C LEU A 177 -8.63 11.61 -1.84
N LYS A 178 -7.43 11.97 -1.39
CA LYS A 178 -6.77 13.23 -1.76
C LYS A 178 -6.02 13.11 -3.08
N ASN A 179 -5.28 12.03 -3.30
CA ASN A 179 -4.39 11.91 -4.47
C ASN A 179 -5.01 11.12 -5.63
N GLY A 180 -6.06 10.33 -5.38
CA GLY A 180 -6.63 9.43 -6.40
C GLY A 180 -5.76 8.22 -6.71
N GLU A 181 -4.69 8.03 -5.95
CA GLU A 181 -3.86 6.83 -6.00
C GLU A 181 -4.59 5.72 -5.27
N ASN A 182 -4.78 4.57 -5.93
CA ASN A 182 -5.23 3.38 -5.23
C ASN A 182 -4.01 2.79 -4.52
N THR A 183 -3.63 3.39 -3.39
CA THR A 183 -2.51 2.96 -2.53
C THR A 183 -2.69 1.54 -1.96
N LEU A 184 -3.80 0.88 -2.29
CA LEU A 184 -4.19 -0.48 -1.87
C LEU A 184 -4.02 -1.49 -2.98
N LEU A 185 -3.85 -1.00 -4.20
CA LEU A 185 -3.66 -1.81 -5.37
C LEU A 185 -2.18 -2.19 -5.45
N SER A 186 -1.89 -3.42 -5.02
CA SER A 186 -0.58 -4.02 -5.14
C SER A 186 -0.59 -5.03 -6.27
N ILE A 187 0.33 -4.87 -7.20
CA ILE A 187 0.45 -5.71 -8.39
C ILE A 187 1.70 -6.57 -8.26
N GLY A 188 1.52 -7.88 -8.32
CA GLY A 188 2.61 -8.85 -8.43
C GLY A 188 2.63 -9.47 -9.82
N ILE A 189 3.79 -9.55 -10.44
CA ILE A 189 3.95 -9.97 -11.84
C ILE A 189 4.96 -11.10 -11.91
N ASP A 190 4.59 -12.22 -12.53
CA ASP A 190 5.49 -13.34 -12.79
C ASP A 190 5.41 -13.81 -14.25
N GLY A 191 6.51 -14.36 -14.78
CA GLY A 191 6.64 -14.78 -16.16
C GLY A 191 6.11 -16.20 -16.40
N CYS A 192 5.14 -16.36 -17.32
CA CYS A 192 4.55 -17.66 -17.67
C CYS A 192 4.54 -17.89 -19.20
N LYS A 193 5.41 -18.79 -19.70
CA LYS A 193 5.44 -19.29 -21.10
C LYS A 193 5.04 -18.27 -22.18
N GLY A 194 5.77 -17.16 -22.28
CA GLY A 194 5.54 -16.12 -23.31
C GLY A 194 4.43 -15.13 -22.98
N GLN A 195 3.92 -15.17 -21.75
CA GLN A 195 2.96 -14.25 -21.17
C GLN A 195 3.41 -13.87 -19.75
N TRP A 196 2.68 -12.95 -19.13
CA TRP A 196 2.82 -12.55 -17.74
C TRP A 196 1.56 -12.94 -16.98
N ILE A 197 1.73 -13.50 -15.80
CA ILE A 197 0.66 -13.63 -14.80
C ILE A 197 0.73 -12.40 -13.90
N VAL A 198 -0.42 -11.76 -13.72
CA VAL A 198 -0.56 -10.56 -12.92
C VAL A 198 -1.54 -10.83 -11.80
N ALA A 199 -1.04 -10.83 -10.57
CA ALA A 199 -1.84 -10.83 -9.37
C ALA A 199 -2.17 -9.40 -8.97
N VAL A 200 -3.46 -9.09 -8.97
CA VAL A 200 -4.03 -7.80 -8.60
C VAL A 200 -4.60 -7.95 -7.20
N LEU A 201 -3.89 -7.39 -6.22
CA LEU A 201 -4.27 -7.47 -4.83
C LEU A 201 -4.84 -6.14 -4.36
N THR A 202 -6.03 -6.21 -3.77
CA THR A 202 -6.62 -5.15 -2.95
C THR A 202 -6.82 -5.70 -1.54
N ASP A 203 -7.41 -4.90 -0.65
CA ASP A 203 -7.75 -5.38 0.69
C ASP A 203 -8.90 -6.38 0.74
N GLU A 204 -9.79 -6.32 -0.24
CA GLU A 204 -11.03 -7.09 -0.26
C GLU A 204 -10.95 -8.25 -1.26
N GLU A 205 -10.22 -8.05 -2.35
CA GLU A 205 -10.22 -8.95 -3.51
C GLU A 205 -8.84 -9.26 -4.04
N VAL A 206 -8.74 -10.46 -4.63
CA VAL A 206 -7.59 -10.96 -5.37
C VAL A 206 -8.08 -11.35 -6.76
N ASN A 207 -7.48 -10.75 -7.79
CA ASN A 207 -7.80 -11.07 -9.18
C ASN A 207 -6.53 -11.49 -9.93
N ILE A 208 -6.64 -12.52 -10.78
CA ILE A 208 -5.53 -13.02 -11.59
C ILE A 208 -5.80 -12.73 -13.07
N HIS A 209 -4.88 -12.02 -13.70
CA HIS A 209 -4.95 -11.68 -15.12
C HIS A 209 -3.73 -12.21 -15.88
N LYS A 210 -3.88 -12.31 -17.20
CA LYS A 210 -2.78 -12.71 -18.10
C LYS A 210 -2.57 -11.66 -19.17
N TYR A 211 -1.33 -11.25 -19.37
CA TYR A 211 -0.93 -10.25 -20.37
C TYR A 211 0.17 -10.78 -21.28
N LYS A 212 0.29 -10.24 -22.49
CA LYS A 212 1.37 -10.60 -23.42
C LYS A 212 2.58 -9.67 -23.35
N CYS A 213 2.39 -8.44 -22.90
CA CYS A 213 3.45 -7.45 -22.79
C CYS A 213 3.36 -6.65 -21.50
N ILE A 214 4.52 -6.15 -21.06
CA ILE A 214 4.64 -5.30 -19.87
C ILE A 214 3.97 -3.94 -20.07
N ASP A 215 3.98 -3.39 -21.28
CA ASP A 215 3.33 -2.11 -21.61
C ASP A 215 1.85 -2.10 -21.24
N ASP A 216 1.11 -3.15 -21.60
CA ASP A 216 -0.31 -3.27 -21.30
C ASP A 216 -0.57 -3.36 -19.79
N ILE A 217 0.30 -4.07 -19.05
CA ILE A 217 0.20 -4.21 -17.59
C ILE A 217 0.38 -2.84 -16.93
N CYS A 218 1.50 -2.17 -17.25
CA CYS A 218 1.85 -0.89 -16.68
C CYS A 218 0.78 0.16 -17.00
N ARG A 219 0.28 0.22 -18.24
CA ARG A 219 -0.81 1.14 -18.62
C ARG A 219 -2.13 0.84 -17.90
N THR A 220 -2.48 -0.44 -17.76
CA THR A 220 -3.73 -0.84 -17.08
C THR A 220 -3.71 -0.45 -15.60
N TYR A 221 -2.57 -0.65 -14.93
CA TYR A 221 -2.42 -0.43 -13.50
C TYR A 221 -1.54 0.80 -13.21
N THR A 222 -1.75 1.88 -13.98
CA THR A 222 -0.97 3.13 -13.87
C THR A 222 -1.18 3.83 -12.52
N ASP A 223 -2.21 3.48 -11.76
CA ASP A 223 -2.56 4.02 -10.45
C ASP A 223 -2.19 3.08 -9.29
N ALA A 224 -1.55 1.93 -9.58
CA ALA A 224 -1.12 0.99 -8.55
C ALA A 224 -0.11 1.63 -7.60
N GLY A 225 -0.35 1.46 -6.30
CA GLY A 225 0.56 1.88 -5.24
C GLY A 225 1.88 1.09 -5.26
N SER A 226 1.84 -0.18 -5.63
CA SER A 226 3.03 -1.02 -5.77
C SER A 226 2.92 -1.92 -6.99
N MET A 227 4.04 -2.09 -7.70
CA MET A 227 4.17 -3.02 -8.82
C MET A 227 5.51 -3.73 -8.75
N ILE A 228 5.48 -5.03 -8.45
CA ILE A 228 6.67 -5.86 -8.25
C ILE A 228 6.65 -7.00 -9.26
N ILE A 229 7.79 -7.24 -9.93
CA ILE A 229 7.93 -8.22 -11.01
C ILE A 229 9.10 -9.17 -10.77
N ASP A 230 8.92 -10.47 -11.02
CA ASP A 230 9.99 -11.48 -11.00
C ASP A 230 10.79 -11.45 -12.31
N ILE A 231 11.51 -10.36 -12.52
CA ILE A 231 12.46 -10.24 -13.63
C ILE A 231 13.60 -9.32 -13.21
N PRO A 232 14.86 -9.61 -13.61
CA PRO A 232 15.97 -8.71 -13.33
C PRO A 232 15.74 -7.31 -13.92
N ILE A 233 15.86 -6.28 -13.08
CA ILE A 233 15.83 -4.87 -13.45
C ILE A 233 17.19 -4.25 -13.16
N GLY A 234 17.70 -3.50 -14.12
CA GLY A 234 19.06 -2.96 -14.09
C GLY A 234 20.06 -4.03 -14.51
N LEU A 235 20.60 -3.88 -15.73
CA LEU A 235 21.46 -4.89 -16.36
C LEU A 235 22.93 -4.47 -16.30
N PRO A 236 23.83 -5.37 -15.88
CA PRO A 236 25.24 -5.04 -15.83
C PRO A 236 25.83 -4.91 -17.25
N ASP A 237 26.70 -3.92 -17.41
CA ASP A 237 27.52 -3.69 -18.61
C ASP A 237 29.00 -4.06 -18.40
N SER A 238 29.39 -4.27 -17.14
CA SER A 238 30.76 -4.47 -16.70
C SER A 238 30.82 -5.44 -15.52
N LYS A 239 31.99 -6.08 -15.33
CA LYS A 239 32.19 -7.07 -14.26
C LYS A 239 31.96 -6.46 -12.87
N GLU A 240 32.45 -5.25 -12.66
CA GLU A 240 32.26 -4.50 -11.40
C GLU A 240 30.76 -4.28 -11.10
N MET A 241 29.98 -3.92 -12.12
CA MET A 241 28.53 -3.74 -11.97
C MET A 241 27.83 -5.07 -11.69
N ALA A 242 28.22 -6.15 -12.36
CA ALA A 242 27.66 -7.48 -12.13
C ALA A 242 27.97 -8.02 -10.72
N GLU A 243 29.12 -7.70 -10.14
CA GLU A 243 29.45 -8.06 -8.75
C GLU A 243 28.56 -7.33 -7.74
N ARG A 244 28.09 -6.11 -8.10
CA ARG A 244 27.19 -5.29 -7.29
C ARG A 244 25.70 -5.60 -7.48
N ARG A 245 25.33 -6.48 -8.42
CA ARG A 245 23.95 -6.91 -8.62
C ARG A 245 23.36 -7.55 -7.34
N PRO A 246 22.07 -7.32 -7.05
CA PRO A 246 21.39 -7.85 -5.87
C PRO A 246 21.37 -9.37 -5.78
N ASP A 247 21.44 -10.09 -6.89
CA ASP A 247 21.49 -11.55 -6.93
C ASP A 247 22.60 -12.13 -6.04
N ASN A 248 23.77 -11.47 -6.01
CA ASN A 248 24.92 -11.93 -5.24
C ASN A 248 24.68 -11.82 -3.73
N ALA A 249 24.00 -10.74 -3.31
CA ALA A 249 23.59 -10.57 -1.92
C ALA A 249 22.45 -11.55 -1.57
N LEU A 250 21.49 -11.72 -2.48
CA LEU A 250 20.34 -12.59 -2.28
C LEU A 250 20.74 -14.06 -2.10
N ARG A 251 21.71 -14.56 -2.87
CA ARG A 251 22.25 -15.93 -2.70
C ARG A 251 22.76 -16.20 -1.28
N LYS A 252 23.26 -15.17 -0.58
CA LYS A 252 23.76 -15.29 0.81
C LYS A 252 22.61 -15.35 1.83
N ILE A 253 21.50 -14.70 1.52
CA ILE A 253 20.27 -14.70 2.34
C ILE A 253 19.55 -16.04 2.19
N LEU A 254 19.37 -16.52 0.96
CA LEU A 254 18.69 -17.78 0.64
C LEU A 254 19.58 -19.02 0.83
N LYS A 255 20.12 -19.22 2.05
CA LYS A 255 20.94 -20.39 2.39
C LYS A 255 20.16 -21.69 2.12
N GLY A 256 20.78 -22.63 1.41
CA GLY A 256 20.13 -23.88 0.98
C GLY A 256 19.26 -23.76 -0.27
N LYS A 257 18.98 -22.55 -0.74
CA LYS A 257 18.20 -22.24 -1.95
C LYS A 257 18.94 -21.31 -2.92
N ALA A 258 20.25 -21.09 -2.74
CA ALA A 258 21.04 -20.20 -3.60
C ALA A 258 20.98 -20.53 -5.11
N SER A 259 20.61 -21.76 -5.48
CA SER A 259 20.41 -22.17 -6.87
C SER A 259 19.11 -21.65 -7.50
N SER A 260 18.14 -21.17 -6.73
CA SER A 260 16.93 -20.52 -7.27
C SER A 260 17.22 -19.15 -7.87
N VAL A 261 18.25 -18.48 -7.38
CA VAL A 261 18.78 -17.24 -7.96
C VAL A 261 19.64 -17.62 -9.17
N PHE A 262 19.23 -17.23 -10.38
CA PHE A 262 20.03 -17.45 -11.59
C PHE A 262 21.04 -16.30 -11.80
N ASN A 263 21.91 -16.42 -12.79
CA ASN A 263 22.84 -15.34 -13.12
C ASN A 263 22.20 -14.41 -14.13
N VAL A 264 22.11 -13.13 -13.79
CA VAL A 264 21.59 -12.11 -14.69
C VAL A 264 22.53 -11.93 -15.90
N PRO A 265 22.02 -12.02 -17.14
CA PRO A 265 22.81 -11.76 -18.32
C PRO A 265 23.22 -10.30 -18.42
N TYR A 266 24.38 -10.05 -19.01
CA TYR A 266 24.83 -8.69 -19.31
C TYR A 266 23.95 -8.06 -20.39
N ARG A 267 23.89 -6.73 -20.41
CA ARG A 267 23.06 -5.98 -21.37
C ARG A 267 23.37 -6.38 -22.82
N ASN A 268 24.64 -6.49 -23.23
CA ASN A 268 25.02 -6.96 -24.57
C ASN A 268 24.46 -8.36 -24.90
N ALA A 269 24.52 -9.31 -23.96
CA ALA A 269 23.97 -10.64 -24.14
C ALA A 269 22.43 -10.63 -24.24
N VAL A 270 21.75 -9.75 -23.49
CA VAL A 270 20.30 -9.56 -23.58
C VAL A 270 19.90 -9.05 -24.97
N TYR A 271 20.71 -8.22 -25.61
CA TYR A 271 20.41 -7.65 -26.94
C TYR A 271 20.97 -8.45 -28.12
N ALA A 272 21.67 -9.56 -27.87
CA ALA A 272 22.19 -10.42 -28.93
C ALA A 272 21.06 -11.02 -29.82
N GLU A 273 21.38 -11.25 -31.09
CA GLU A 273 20.42 -11.69 -32.11
C GLU A 273 19.91 -13.13 -31.86
N ASN A 274 20.75 -13.98 -31.27
CA ASN A 274 20.43 -15.38 -31.02
C ASN A 274 21.12 -15.90 -29.75
N LYS A 275 20.70 -17.08 -29.28
CA LYS A 275 21.22 -17.70 -28.05
C LYS A 275 22.72 -17.96 -28.09
N GLN A 276 23.27 -18.26 -29.26
CA GLN A 276 24.69 -18.55 -29.42
C GLN A 276 25.52 -17.28 -29.19
N LEU A 277 25.15 -16.19 -29.87
CA LEU A 277 25.77 -14.88 -29.66
C LEU A 277 25.57 -14.38 -28.22
N ALA A 278 24.42 -14.60 -27.60
CA ALA A 278 24.21 -14.26 -26.19
C ALA A 278 25.20 -14.97 -25.25
N LYS A 279 25.47 -16.27 -25.49
CA LYS A 279 26.48 -17.03 -24.73
C LYS A 279 27.88 -16.47 -24.96
N GLU A 280 28.23 -16.15 -26.21
CA GLU A 280 29.54 -15.59 -26.58
C GLU A 280 29.78 -14.21 -25.97
N GLU A 281 28.80 -13.31 -26.08
CA GLU A 281 28.85 -11.97 -25.51
C GLU A 281 28.99 -12.00 -23.98
N ASN A 282 28.27 -12.89 -23.31
CA ASN A 282 28.40 -13.07 -21.86
C ASN A 282 29.76 -13.70 -21.47
N MET A 283 30.28 -14.62 -22.29
CA MET A 283 31.58 -15.26 -22.07
C MET A 283 32.72 -14.25 -22.20
N LYS A 284 32.68 -13.35 -23.19
CA LYS A 284 33.71 -12.34 -23.42
C LYS A 284 33.97 -11.44 -22.20
N LEU A 285 32.93 -11.10 -21.44
CA LEU A 285 33.03 -10.20 -20.30
C LEU A 285 33.48 -10.87 -18.99
N VAL A 286 33.24 -12.18 -18.81
CA VAL A 286 33.34 -12.85 -17.49
C VAL A 286 34.02 -14.21 -17.51
N GLY A 287 34.16 -14.84 -18.67
CA GLY A 287 34.61 -16.24 -18.77
C GLY A 287 33.59 -17.25 -18.22
N LYS A 288 32.30 -16.88 -18.11
CA LYS A 288 31.22 -17.79 -17.69
C LYS A 288 30.06 -17.79 -18.70
N SER A 289 29.62 -18.99 -19.07
CA SER A 289 28.47 -19.19 -19.96
C SER A 289 27.14 -18.98 -19.24
N LEU A 290 26.09 -18.65 -20.00
CA LEU A 290 24.72 -18.54 -19.50
C LEU A 290 24.05 -19.93 -19.44
N SER A 291 23.29 -20.17 -18.37
CA SER A 291 22.46 -21.38 -18.25
C SER A 291 21.27 -21.33 -19.21
N GLU A 292 20.71 -22.49 -19.57
CA GLU A 292 19.49 -22.54 -20.41
C GLU A 292 18.30 -21.81 -19.77
N GLN A 293 18.21 -21.79 -18.44
CA GLN A 293 17.22 -20.99 -17.71
C GLN A 293 17.43 -19.49 -17.95
N SER A 294 18.67 -19.01 -17.85
CA SER A 294 19.01 -17.59 -18.07
C SER A 294 18.72 -17.17 -19.52
N LEU A 295 18.97 -18.06 -20.48
CA LEU A 295 18.69 -17.81 -21.90
C LEU A 295 17.19 -17.81 -22.23
N ALA A 296 16.39 -18.62 -21.53
CA ALA A 296 14.96 -18.72 -21.76
C ALA A 296 14.21 -17.44 -21.40
N ILE A 297 14.71 -16.69 -20.41
CA ILE A 297 14.08 -15.45 -19.91
C ILE A 297 14.58 -14.17 -20.61
N ILE A 298 15.65 -14.24 -21.43
CA ILE A 298 16.18 -13.06 -22.16
C ILE A 298 15.10 -12.27 -22.89
N PRO A 299 14.13 -12.89 -23.60
CA PRO A 299 13.07 -12.12 -24.26
C PRO A 299 12.23 -11.28 -23.29
N ALA A 300 11.94 -11.81 -22.09
CA ALA A 300 11.20 -11.11 -21.05
C ALA A 300 12.04 -9.97 -20.43
N ILE A 301 13.31 -10.24 -20.11
CA ILE A 301 14.26 -9.21 -19.63
C ILE A 301 14.35 -8.06 -20.64
N ARG A 302 14.53 -8.39 -21.93
CA ARG A 302 14.62 -7.41 -23.02
C ARG A 302 13.35 -6.58 -23.15
N GLN A 303 12.18 -7.19 -22.97
CA GLN A 303 10.90 -6.47 -23.02
C GLN A 303 10.80 -5.43 -21.90
N VAL A 304 11.14 -5.81 -20.66
CA VAL A 304 11.08 -4.92 -19.50
C VAL A 304 12.15 -3.83 -19.56
N ASP A 305 13.39 -4.17 -19.92
CA ASP A 305 14.47 -3.19 -20.08
C ASP A 305 14.13 -2.15 -21.17
N LYS A 306 13.60 -2.58 -22.32
CA LYS A 306 13.15 -1.65 -23.37
C LYS A 306 12.02 -0.73 -22.88
N PHE A 307 11.04 -1.29 -22.18
CA PHE A 307 9.91 -0.53 -21.65
C PHE A 307 10.38 0.56 -20.67
N LEU A 308 11.23 0.22 -19.70
CA LEU A 308 11.71 1.18 -18.70
C LEU A 308 12.61 2.27 -19.28
N ASN A 309 13.37 1.96 -20.33
CA ASN A 309 14.18 2.95 -21.03
C ASN A 309 13.36 3.85 -21.96
N GLY A 310 12.22 3.36 -22.47
CA GLY A 310 11.30 4.14 -23.29
C GLY A 310 10.29 4.98 -22.51
N ASN A 311 10.06 4.68 -21.23
CA ASN A 311 9.02 5.33 -20.40
C ASN A 311 9.62 5.76 -19.06
N SER A 312 10.15 6.99 -19.01
CA SER A 312 10.91 7.51 -17.86
C SER A 312 10.10 7.52 -16.55
N GLU A 313 8.78 7.69 -16.62
CA GLU A 313 7.86 7.68 -15.49
C GLU A 313 7.75 6.31 -14.81
N TRP A 314 8.17 5.23 -15.49
CA TRP A 314 8.20 3.89 -14.94
C TRP A 314 9.56 3.51 -14.35
N LYS A 315 10.61 4.30 -14.58
CA LYS A 315 11.93 4.05 -13.99
C LYS A 315 11.80 4.04 -12.47
N ASN A 316 12.24 2.94 -11.86
CA ASN A 316 12.22 2.71 -10.41
C ASN A 316 10.81 2.64 -9.77
N ARG A 317 9.73 2.77 -10.58
CA ARG A 317 8.35 2.54 -10.16
C ARG A 317 7.97 1.06 -10.28
N LEU A 318 8.31 0.43 -11.41
CA LEU A 318 8.31 -1.02 -11.54
C LEU A 318 9.55 -1.57 -10.85
N LYS A 319 9.35 -2.53 -9.96
CA LYS A 319 10.35 -2.96 -8.98
C LYS A 319 10.65 -4.45 -9.13
N GLU A 320 11.93 -4.84 -9.05
CA GLU A 320 12.34 -6.24 -9.12
C GLU A 320 12.05 -6.96 -7.79
N GLY A 321 11.28 -8.05 -7.83
CA GLY A 321 11.05 -8.94 -6.70
C GLY A 321 11.62 -10.33 -6.96
N HIS A 322 11.67 -11.15 -5.91
CA HIS A 322 12.05 -12.57 -6.04
C HIS A 322 11.13 -13.43 -5.18
N PRO A 323 10.30 -14.32 -5.75
CA PRO A 323 9.29 -15.08 -5.00
C PRO A 323 9.86 -15.90 -3.83
N GLU A 324 10.97 -16.62 -4.02
CA GLU A 324 11.59 -17.38 -2.90
C GLU A 324 12.08 -16.47 -1.75
N TYR A 325 12.44 -15.23 -2.06
CA TYR A 325 12.77 -14.24 -1.02
C TYR A 325 11.52 -13.73 -0.33
N GLY A 326 10.48 -13.39 -1.10
CA GLY A 326 9.17 -13.04 -0.57
C GLY A 326 8.62 -14.12 0.36
N PHE A 327 8.60 -15.38 -0.07
CA PHE A 327 8.19 -16.51 0.77
C PHE A 327 9.06 -16.68 2.00
N SER A 328 10.38 -16.44 1.92
CA SER A 328 11.25 -16.47 3.09
C SER A 328 10.87 -15.39 4.12
N ILE A 329 10.51 -14.17 3.66
CA ILE A 329 10.04 -13.09 4.53
C ILE A 329 8.73 -13.49 5.22
N LEU A 330 7.75 -13.98 4.46
CA LEU A 330 6.45 -14.44 4.98
C LEU A 330 6.58 -15.64 5.91
N ASN A 331 7.70 -16.36 5.85
CA ASN A 331 8.04 -17.48 6.71
C ASN A 331 9.06 -17.12 7.81
N GLY A 332 9.05 -15.86 8.27
CA GLY A 332 9.90 -15.43 9.40
C GLY A 332 11.40 -15.41 9.09
N GLY A 333 11.77 -15.18 7.83
CA GLY A 333 13.16 -15.15 7.36
C GLY A 333 13.74 -16.52 6.97
N VAL A 334 12.95 -17.59 7.02
CA VAL A 334 13.41 -18.95 6.71
C VAL A 334 12.97 -19.38 5.31
N PRO A 335 13.90 -19.75 4.39
CA PRO A 335 13.54 -20.22 3.05
C PRO A 335 12.64 -21.47 3.07
N VAL A 336 11.62 -21.48 2.20
CA VAL A 336 10.71 -22.62 2.03
C VAL A 336 11.44 -23.74 1.27
N MET A 337 11.74 -24.84 1.96
CA MET A 337 12.59 -25.90 1.41
C MET A 337 11.87 -26.84 0.43
N SER A 338 10.55 -27.02 0.61
CA SER A 338 9.72 -27.81 -0.31
C SER A 338 9.82 -27.29 -1.75
N LYS A 339 9.61 -28.21 -2.71
CA LYS A 339 9.66 -27.88 -4.13
C LYS A 339 8.32 -27.27 -4.56
N LYS A 340 8.34 -26.08 -5.17
CA LYS A 340 7.12 -25.38 -5.61
C LYS A 340 6.21 -26.16 -6.57
N ARG A 341 6.77 -27.16 -7.27
CA ARG A 341 6.05 -28.01 -8.22
C ARG A 341 5.36 -29.24 -7.61
N THR A 342 5.56 -29.51 -6.32
CA THR A 342 4.84 -30.59 -5.62
C THR A 342 3.60 -30.02 -4.95
N ASP A 343 2.55 -30.83 -4.79
CA ASP A 343 1.32 -30.40 -4.14
C ASP A 343 1.55 -29.92 -2.70
N GLU A 344 2.43 -30.62 -1.97
CA GLU A 344 2.88 -30.23 -0.63
C GLU A 344 3.54 -28.84 -0.63
N GLY A 345 4.46 -28.59 -1.57
CA GLY A 345 5.17 -27.30 -1.62
C GLY A 345 4.32 -26.15 -2.14
N ALA A 346 3.30 -26.44 -2.94
CA ALA A 346 2.27 -25.47 -3.33
C ALA A 346 1.32 -25.17 -2.17
N LEU A 347 0.93 -26.18 -1.39
CA LEU A 347 0.08 -26.03 -0.20
C LEU A 347 0.78 -25.20 0.88
N GLU A 348 2.06 -25.47 1.16
CA GLU A 348 2.85 -24.71 2.13
C GLU A 348 2.91 -23.22 1.76
N ARG A 349 3.18 -22.91 0.48
CA ARG A 349 3.17 -21.53 -0.03
C ARG A 349 1.79 -20.88 0.10
N MET A 350 0.73 -21.59 -0.26
CA MET A 350 -0.64 -21.11 -0.13
C MET A 350 -0.98 -20.75 1.33
N GLN A 351 -0.66 -21.63 2.27
CA GLN A 351 -0.89 -21.40 3.70
C GLN A 351 -0.10 -20.19 4.23
N LEU A 352 1.10 -19.93 3.70
CA LEU A 352 1.85 -18.72 4.03
C LEU A 352 1.14 -17.46 3.51
N LEU A 353 0.65 -17.48 2.27
CA LEU A 353 -0.05 -16.33 1.69
C LEU A 353 -1.38 -16.04 2.39
N GLU A 354 -2.13 -17.06 2.79
CA GLU A 354 -3.43 -16.94 3.47
C GLU A 354 -3.36 -16.18 4.80
N LYS A 355 -2.23 -16.24 5.50
CA LYS A 355 -2.00 -15.47 6.74
C LYS A 355 -2.10 -13.96 6.52
N TYR A 356 -1.77 -13.51 5.31
CA TYR A 356 -1.72 -12.09 4.94
C TYR A 356 -2.87 -11.68 4.01
N CYS A 357 -3.50 -12.66 3.35
CA CYS A 357 -4.65 -12.44 2.49
C CYS A 357 -5.58 -13.67 2.47
N PRO A 358 -6.58 -13.74 3.39
CA PRO A 358 -7.44 -14.91 3.54
C PRO A 358 -8.29 -15.29 2.32
N CYS A 359 -8.53 -14.35 1.38
CA CYS A 359 -9.33 -14.60 0.18
C CYS A 359 -8.58 -15.34 -0.94
N ILE A 360 -7.30 -15.68 -0.74
CA ILE A 360 -6.45 -16.35 -1.76
C ILE A 360 -6.88 -17.80 -2.07
N SER A 361 -7.34 -18.57 -1.09
CA SER A 361 -7.77 -19.98 -1.27
C SER A 361 -8.72 -20.16 -2.45
N LYS A 362 -9.79 -19.34 -2.48
CA LYS A 362 -10.82 -19.35 -3.52
C LYS A 362 -10.28 -19.07 -4.92
N THR A 363 -9.17 -18.34 -5.01
CA THR A 363 -8.59 -17.89 -6.28
C THR A 363 -7.72 -18.99 -6.91
N ILE A 364 -7.00 -19.78 -6.10
CA ILE A 364 -5.98 -20.73 -6.57
C ILE A 364 -6.58 -22.04 -7.09
N GLU A 365 -7.66 -22.54 -6.49
CA GLU A 365 -8.24 -23.86 -6.81
C GLU A 365 -8.66 -24.01 -8.29
N SER A 366 -8.89 -22.89 -8.99
CA SER A 366 -9.33 -22.86 -10.38
C SER A 366 -8.21 -22.76 -11.42
N GLN A 367 -6.93 -22.65 -11.02
CA GLN A 367 -5.84 -22.23 -11.91
C GLN A 367 -4.92 -23.36 -12.37
N ARG A 368 -4.67 -23.42 -13.70
CA ARG A 368 -3.76 -24.42 -14.32
C ARG A 368 -2.26 -24.14 -14.10
N ASN A 369 -1.86 -22.90 -13.83
CA ASN A 369 -0.45 -22.48 -13.65
C ASN A 369 -0.19 -22.14 -12.18
N ARG A 370 -0.30 -23.14 -11.32
CA ARG A 370 -0.37 -22.93 -9.87
C ARG A 370 0.90 -22.29 -9.30
N ASP A 371 2.08 -22.66 -9.80
CA ASP A 371 3.35 -22.11 -9.32
C ASP A 371 3.53 -20.63 -9.72
N ASP A 372 3.32 -20.30 -10.99
CA ASP A 372 3.45 -18.91 -11.47
C ASP A 372 2.41 -17.97 -10.81
N VAL A 373 1.21 -18.48 -10.51
CA VAL A 373 0.18 -17.73 -9.76
C VAL A 373 0.60 -17.50 -8.30
N LEU A 374 1.15 -18.51 -7.63
CA LEU A 374 1.66 -18.38 -6.27
C LEU A 374 2.80 -17.36 -6.19
N ASP A 375 3.69 -17.37 -7.18
CA ASP A 375 4.82 -16.45 -7.26
C ASP A 375 4.33 -15.01 -7.48
N ALA A 376 3.42 -14.77 -8.42
CA ALA A 376 2.79 -13.46 -8.61
C ALA A 376 2.04 -12.97 -7.35
N LEU A 377 1.28 -13.84 -6.67
CA LEU A 377 0.59 -13.50 -5.42
C LEU A 377 1.56 -13.15 -4.29
N CYS A 378 2.67 -13.87 -4.19
CA CYS A 378 3.72 -13.57 -3.23
C CYS A 378 4.24 -12.14 -3.42
N LEU A 379 4.56 -11.76 -4.67
CA LEU A 379 5.02 -10.42 -4.99
C LEU A 379 3.96 -9.35 -4.71
N ALA A 380 2.69 -9.62 -5.00
CA ALA A 380 1.59 -8.72 -4.68
C ALA A 380 1.45 -8.50 -3.17
N ILE A 381 1.57 -9.56 -2.35
CA ILE A 381 1.53 -9.47 -0.88
C ILE A 381 2.74 -8.69 -0.35
N ILE A 382 3.95 -8.95 -0.85
CA ILE A 382 5.14 -8.16 -0.48
C ILE A 382 4.94 -6.69 -0.82
N GLY A 383 4.36 -6.38 -1.99
CA GLY A 383 4.01 -5.02 -2.37
C GLY A 383 3.03 -4.36 -1.42
N LYS A 384 1.97 -5.07 -1.02
CA LYS A 384 0.98 -4.59 -0.03
C LYS A 384 1.64 -4.32 1.32
N LEU A 385 2.41 -5.27 1.83
CA LEU A 385 3.10 -5.13 3.11
C LEU A 385 4.12 -3.98 3.09
N GLY A 386 4.75 -3.73 1.94
CA GLY A 386 5.70 -2.63 1.77
C GLY A 386 5.02 -1.27 1.72
N LEU A 387 3.80 -1.20 1.18
CA LEU A 387 2.96 0.00 1.29
C LEU A 387 2.54 0.28 2.74
N GLU A 388 2.29 -0.77 3.53
CA GLU A 388 1.85 -0.66 4.93
C GLU A 388 2.98 -0.37 5.93
N ASN A 389 4.17 -0.92 5.70
CA ASN A 389 5.27 -0.94 6.68
C ASN A 389 6.57 -0.32 6.17
N GLY A 390 6.63 0.06 4.88
CA GLY A 390 7.86 0.49 4.22
C GLY A 390 8.57 -0.67 3.50
N PHE A 391 9.25 -0.34 2.41
CA PHE A 391 10.04 -1.29 1.63
C PHE A 391 11.47 -1.38 2.15
N THR A 392 12.03 -2.58 2.15
CA THR A 392 13.47 -2.81 2.27
C THR A 392 14.05 -3.26 0.93
N THR A 393 15.38 -3.21 0.80
CA THR A 393 16.07 -3.60 -0.43
C THR A 393 17.25 -4.51 -0.13
N VAL A 394 17.49 -5.43 -1.07
CA VAL A 394 18.71 -6.23 -1.14
C VAL A 394 19.44 -5.81 -2.42
N PRO A 395 20.69 -5.31 -2.35
CA PRO A 395 21.38 -4.88 -1.13
C PRO A 395 20.76 -3.59 -0.56
N GLN A 396 21.07 -3.26 0.71
CA GLN A 396 20.60 -2.01 1.33
C GLN A 396 21.10 -0.76 0.60
N GLU A 397 22.36 -0.77 0.15
CA GLU A 397 22.91 0.31 -0.67
C GLU A 397 22.59 0.05 -2.15
N VAL A 398 21.52 0.68 -2.63
CA VAL A 398 21.06 0.55 -4.01
C VAL A 398 22.04 1.26 -4.95
N LYS A 399 22.43 0.56 -6.02
CA LYS A 399 23.19 1.13 -7.14
C LYS A 399 22.34 1.14 -8.40
N ASN A 400 22.64 2.08 -9.29
CA ASN A 400 22.01 2.17 -10.59
C ASN A 400 22.85 1.49 -11.66
N ASP A 401 22.20 0.94 -12.67
CA ASP A 401 22.86 0.58 -13.91
C ASP A 401 23.17 1.82 -14.77
N ALA A 402 23.78 1.61 -15.95
CA ALA A 402 24.14 2.69 -16.87
C ALA A 402 22.95 3.53 -17.37
N GLU A 403 21.72 2.99 -17.31
CA GLU A 403 20.50 3.66 -17.75
C GLU A 403 19.73 4.33 -16.60
N GLY A 404 20.26 4.28 -15.38
CA GLY A 404 19.64 4.85 -14.18
C GLY A 404 18.60 3.95 -13.52
N LEU A 405 18.52 2.67 -13.86
CA LEU A 405 17.61 1.71 -13.22
C LEU A 405 18.23 1.17 -11.92
N ASN A 406 17.45 1.17 -10.85
CA ASN A 406 17.86 0.62 -9.56
C ASN A 406 18.07 -0.89 -9.66
N MET A 407 19.29 -1.35 -9.34
CA MET A 407 19.61 -2.77 -9.18
C MET A 407 19.34 -3.20 -7.74
N ALA A 408 18.08 -3.48 -7.42
CA ALA A 408 17.66 -3.90 -6.08
C ALA A 408 16.47 -4.86 -6.13
N ILE A 409 16.51 -5.88 -5.27
CA ILE A 409 15.38 -6.79 -5.04
C ILE A 409 14.62 -6.29 -3.80
N ILE A 410 13.31 -6.08 -3.93
CA ILE A 410 12.50 -5.49 -2.85
C ILE A 410 12.05 -6.55 -1.86
N GLY A 411 12.01 -6.15 -0.60
CA GLY A 411 11.46 -6.90 0.51
C GLY A 411 10.73 -5.99 1.48
N VAL A 412 10.40 -6.54 2.64
CA VAL A 412 9.79 -5.83 3.78
C VAL A 412 10.36 -6.37 5.08
N GLU A 413 10.37 -5.56 6.13
CA GLU A 413 10.59 -6.03 7.50
C GLU A 413 9.23 -6.25 8.17
N LEU A 414 9.00 -7.48 8.62
CA LEU A 414 7.83 -7.80 9.43
C LEU A 414 8.19 -7.59 10.90
N ASN A 415 7.48 -6.66 11.55
CA ASN A 415 7.53 -6.54 13.00
C ASN A 415 6.82 -7.77 13.58
N ILE A 416 7.60 -8.80 13.91
CA ILE A 416 7.12 -9.94 14.69
C ILE A 416 6.87 -9.39 16.11
N VAL A 417 5.61 -9.07 16.42
CA VAL A 417 5.16 -8.80 17.79
C VAL A 417 5.06 -10.11 18.54
#